data_AF-A0A383BLP4-F1
#
_entry.id   AF-A0A383BLP4-F1
#
_cell.length_a   1.000
_cell.length_b   1.000
_cell.length_c   1.000
_cell.angle_alpha   90.00
_cell.angle_beta   90.00
_cell.angle_gamma   90.00
#
_symmetry.space_group_name_H-M   'P 1'
#
loop_
_entity.id
_entity.type
_entity.pdbx_description
1 polymer ?
#
loop_
_entity_poly.entity_id
_entity_poly.type
_entity_poly.pdbx_seq_one_letter_code
_entity_poly.pdbx_strand_id
1 'polypeptide(L)' 'MKKALLILHQKRSVAGDVGIKLKKRGYELEFCRPSLGDALPNELNLFSLVVIFGGPMSANDEDEFIKKEINFMKLIIE' A
#
# COMPACT_ATOMS: atom_id res chain seq x y z
N MET A 1 -3.86 3.47 -18.68
CA MET A 1 -4.01 4.43 -17.55
C MET A 1 -3.02 4.03 -16.46
N LYS A 2 -2.36 4.97 -15.78
CA LYS A 2 -1.35 4.63 -14.75
C LYS A 2 -2.07 4.26 -13.45
N LYS A 3 -1.73 3.12 -12.84
CA LYS A 3 -2.28 2.70 -11.55
C LYS A 3 -1.30 3.02 -10.42
N ALA A 4 -1.82 3.43 -9.27
CA ALA A 4 -1.08 3.55 -8.02
C ALA A 4 -1.69 2.63 -6.97
N LEU A 5 -0.86 1.79 -6.35
CA LEU A 5 -1.22 0.97 -5.21
C LEU A 5 -0.99 1.74 -3.91
N LEU A 6 -2.02 1.84 -3.07
CA LEU A 6 -1.99 2.58 -1.81
C LEU A 6 -2.27 1.60 -0.66
N ILE A 7 -1.24 1.32 0.14
CA ILE A 7 -1.32 0.41 1.30
C ILE A 7 -1.72 1.20 2.55
N LEU A 8 -2.87 0.87 3.14
CA LEU A 8 -3.43 1.54 4.33
C LEU A 8 -3.57 0.57 5.51
N HIS A 9 -3.53 1.12 6.72
CA HIS A 9 -3.33 0.31 7.93
C HIS A 9 -4.48 0.30 8.92
N GLN A 10 -5.56 1.06 8.67
CA GLN A 10 -6.77 1.00 9.48
C GLN A 10 -8.02 1.10 8.60
N LYS A 11 -9.15 0.61 9.13
CA LYS A 11 -10.46 0.62 8.46
C LYS A 11 -10.90 2.01 8.02
N ARG A 12 -10.55 3.04 8.81
CA ARG A 12 -10.92 4.44 8.56
C ARG A 12 -9.78 5.28 7.97
N SER A 13 -8.60 4.69 7.75
CA SER A 13 -7.50 5.42 7.12
C SER A 13 -7.83 5.75 5.67
N VAL A 14 -7.37 6.92 5.23
CA VAL A 14 -7.56 7.45 3.88
C VAL A 14 -6.21 7.96 3.33
N ALA A 15 -6.09 8.01 2.00
CA ALA A 15 -4.87 8.47 1.33
C ALA A 15 -4.62 9.99 1.42
N GLY A 16 -5.58 10.76 1.95
CA GLY A 16 -5.47 12.20 2.13
C GLY A 16 -5.03 12.95 0.86
N ASP A 17 -4.15 13.93 1.07
CA ASP A 17 -3.62 14.80 0.02
C ASP A 17 -2.84 14.04 -1.07
N VAL A 18 -2.15 12.94 -0.71
CA VAL A 18 -1.47 12.06 -1.67
C VAL A 18 -2.48 11.49 -2.67
N GLY A 19 -3.60 10.95 -2.18
CA GLY A 19 -4.67 10.43 -3.04
C GLY A 19 -5.27 11.50 -3.96
N ILE A 20 -5.52 12.70 -3.43
CA ILE A 20 -6.05 13.84 -4.21
C ILE A 20 -5.07 14.22 -5.34
N LYS A 21 -3.79 14.36 -5.03
CA LYS A 21 -2.75 14.74 -6.01
C LYS A 21 -2.54 13.66 -7.08
N LEU A 22 -2.60 12.38 -6.73
CA LEU A 22 -2.49 11.29 -7.70
C LEU A 22 -3.68 11.25 -8.66
N LYS A 23 -4.92 11.40 -8.16
CA LYS A 23 -6.12 11.51 -9.02
C LYS A 23 -6.02 12.70 -9.98
N LYS A 24 -5.59 13.88 -9.49
CA LYS A 24 -5.36 15.07 -10.34
C LYS A 24 -4.34 14.84 -11.45
N ARG A 25 -3.39 13.92 -11.26
CA ARG A 25 -2.39 13.51 -12.25
C ARG A 25 -2.87 12.37 -13.17
N GLY A 26 -4.13 11.93 -13.05
CA GLY A 26 -4.72 10.89 -13.89
C GLY A 26 -4.38 9.45 -13.47
N TYR A 27 -3.99 9.24 -12.21
CA TYR A 27 -3.80 7.89 -11.68
C TYR A 27 -5.14 7.26 -11.27
N GLU A 28 -5.30 5.99 -11.61
CA GLU A 28 -6.28 5.11 -10.98
C GLU A 28 -5.71 4.63 -9.64
N LEU A 29 -6.49 4.74 -8.57
CA LEU A 29 -6.04 4.37 -7.22
C LEU A 29 -6.62 3.02 -6.83
N GLU A 30 -5.73 2.11 -6.43
CA GLU A 30 -6.07 0.82 -5.86
C GLU A 30 -5.67 0.80 -4.38
N PHE A 31 -6.51 0.27 -3.51
CA PHE A 31 -6.29 0.25 -2.07
C PHE A 31 -6.15 -1.18 -1.58
N CYS A 32 -5.16 -1.42 -0.71
CA CYS A 32 -4.97 -2.70 -0.04
C CYS A 32 -4.72 -2.43 1.45
N ARG A 33 -5.31 -3.25 2.32
CA ARG A 33 -5.17 -3.18 3.78
C ARG A 33 -4.77 -4.55 4.34
N PRO A 34 -3.47 -4.91 4.32
CA PRO A 34 -2.99 -6.20 4.82
C PRO A 34 -3.38 -6.46 6.28
N SER A 35 -3.36 -5.42 7.11
CA SER A 35 -3.81 -5.43 8.51
C SER A 35 -5.29 -5.83 8.70
N LEU A 36 -6.11 -5.72 7.64
CA LEU A 36 -7.52 -6.14 7.64
C LEU A 36 -7.77 -7.40 6.81
N GLY A 37 -6.72 -8.09 6.39
CA GLY A 37 -6.80 -9.37 5.67
C GLY A 37 -6.72 -9.27 4.15
N ASP A 38 -6.55 -8.09 3.56
CA ASP A 38 -6.34 -7.97 2.11
C ASP A 38 -5.02 -8.65 1.72
N ALA A 39 -5.03 -9.38 0.60
CA ALA A 39 -3.81 -9.95 0.04
C ALA A 39 -2.97 -8.85 -0.63
N LEU A 40 -1.65 -8.87 -0.37
CA LEU A 40 -0.71 -8.05 -1.14
C LEU A 40 -0.63 -8.61 -2.57
N PRO A 41 -0.60 -7.75 -3.60
CA PRO A 41 -0.51 -8.20 -4.97
C PRO A 41 0.84 -8.85 -5.26
N ASN A 42 0.84 -9.94 -6.02
CA ASN A 42 2.07 -10.65 -6.42
C ASN A 42 2.73 -10.03 -7.65
N GLU A 43 1.98 -9.24 -8.43
CA GLU A 43 2.42 -8.64 -9.68
C GLU A 43 2.48 -7.12 -9.57
N LEU A 44 3.71 -6.59 -9.48
CA LEU A 44 3.96 -5.14 -9.37
C LEU A 44 3.93 -4.42 -10.72
N ASN A 45 4.07 -5.13 -11.83
CA ASN A 45 4.08 -4.60 -13.19
C ASN A 45 2.78 -3.86 -13.56
N LEU A 46 1.67 -4.14 -12.86
CA LEU A 46 0.38 -3.47 -13.02
C LEU A 46 0.37 -2.04 -12.44
N PHE A 47 1.33 -1.71 -11.56
CA PHE A 47 1.39 -0.45 -10.83
C PHE A 47 2.56 0.41 -11.29
N SER A 48 2.30 1.69 -11.54
CA SER A 48 3.34 2.68 -11.83
C SER A 48 3.90 3.33 -10.56
N LEU A 49 3.27 3.09 -9.40
CA LEU A 49 3.64 3.65 -8.10
C LEU A 49 3.05 2.78 -6.99
N VAL A 50 3.81 2.58 -5.91
CA VAL A 50 3.32 2.05 -4.64
C VAL A 50 3.53 3.11 -3.57
N VAL A 51 2.52 3.34 -2.72
CA VAL A 51 2.61 4.22 -1.55
C VAL A 51 2.20 3.44 -0.32
N ILE A 52 3.11 3.35 0.65
CA ILE A 52 2.87 2.72 1.94
C ILE A 52 2.68 3.82 2.98
N PHE A 53 1.50 3.84 3.62
CA PHE A 53 1.16 4.86 4.62
C PHE A 53 1.54 4.38 6.03
N GLY A 54 1.63 5.31 6.98
CA GLY A 54 1.79 4.94 8.38
C GLY A 54 0.58 4.20 8.97
N GLY A 55 0.75 3.71 10.19
CA GLY A 55 -0.30 3.07 10.98
C GLY A 55 0.07 3.01 12.47
N PRO A 56 -0.78 2.43 13.33
CA PRO A 56 -0.56 2.39 14.78
C PRO A 56 0.44 1.32 15.23
N MET A 57 0.81 0.39 14.34
CA MET A 57 1.75 -0.70 14.61
C MET A 57 3.20 -0.22 14.72
N SER A 58 4.02 -1.00 15.41
CA SER A 58 5.48 -0.93 15.32
C SER A 58 5.97 -1.75 14.14
N ALA A 59 7.04 -1.31 13.46
CA ALA A 59 7.71 -2.13 12.46
C ALA A 59 8.37 -3.39 13.04
N ASN A 60 8.48 -3.49 14.38
CA ASN A 60 9.07 -4.61 15.10
C ASN A 60 8.02 -5.58 15.67
N ASP A 61 6.73 -5.33 15.48
CA ASP A 61 5.69 -6.25 15.95
C ASP A 61 5.72 -7.55 15.14
N GLU A 62 5.32 -8.67 15.76
CA GLU A 62 5.39 -9.99 15.13
C GLU A 62 4.16 -10.36 14.29
N ASP A 63 3.21 -9.43 14.10
CA ASP A 63 2.02 -9.64 13.31
C ASP A 63 2.34 -10.05 11.87
N GLU A 64 1.63 -11.07 11.38
CA GLU A 64 1.92 -11.68 10.08
C GLU A 64 1.82 -10.70 8.90
N PHE A 65 0.92 -9.71 8.98
CA PHE A 65 0.80 -8.72 7.91
C PHE A 65 2.06 -7.82 7.80
N ILE A 66 2.77 -7.57 8.91
CA ILE A 66 4.00 -6.76 8.94
C ILE A 66 5.12 -7.51 8.23
N LYS A 67 5.30 -8.79 8.56
CA LYS A 67 6.30 -9.65 7.89
C LYS A 67 6.02 -9.74 6.39
N LYS A 68 4.74 -9.90 6.00
CA LYS A 68 4.31 -9.93 4.60
C LYS A 68 4.60 -8.62 3.88
N GLU A 69 4.31 -7.47 4.51
CA GLU A 69 4.59 -6.16 3.93
C GLU A 69 6.08 -5.87 3.78
N ILE A 70 6.91 -6.23 4.77
CA ILE A 70 8.37 -6.12 4.67
C ILE A 70 8.90 -6.97 3.51
N ASN A 71 8.43 -8.21 3.37
CA ASN A 71 8.83 -9.06 2.25
C ASN A 71 8.33 -8.51 0.90
N PHE A 72 7.14 -7.92 0.86
CA PHE A 72 6.61 -7.24 -0.32
C PHE A 72 7.45 -6.01 -0.70
N MET A 73 7.93 -5.22 0.28
CA MET A 73 8.82 -4.09 0.01
C MET A 73 10.14 -4.52 -0.65
N LYS A 74 10.67 -5.71 -0.33
CA LYS A 74 11.86 -6.24 -1.01
C LYS A 74 11.63 -6.42 -2.52
N LEU A 75 10.44 -6.90 -2.91
CA LEU A 75 10.07 -7.05 -4.33
C LEU A 75 9.99 -5.70 -5.10
N ILE A 76 9.90 -4.57 -4.38
CA ILE A 76 9.83 -3.23 -4.98
C ILE A 76 11.22 -2.62 -5.16
N ILE A 77 12.13 -2.90 -4.23
CA ILE A 77 13.43 -2.23 -4.13
C ILE A 77 14.53 -3.02 -4.84
N GLU A 78 14.41 -4.35 -4.88
CA GLU A 78 15.32 -5.27 -5.57
C GLU A 78 14.94 -5.41 -7.06
#